data_AF-A0A6G0VUY1-F1
#
_entry.id   AF-A0A6G0VUY1-F1
#
_cell.length_a   1.000
_cell.length_b   1.000
_cell.length_c   1.000
_cell.angle_alpha   90.00
_cell.angle_beta   90.00
_cell.angle_gamma   90.00
#
_symmetry.space_group_name_H-M   'P 1'
#
loop_
_entity.id
_entity.type
_entity.pdbx_description
1 polymer ?
#
loop_
_entity_poly.entity_id
_entity_poly.type
_entity_poly.pdbx_seq_one_letter_code
_entity_poly.pdbx_strand_id
1 'polypeptide(L)'
;MTPLNFSDNLRILGLIFDHKLSWKTHIKKLKTSCMGRRNIIKTLSNLSWGSDQNSLILIYKSLILSLMNYGSVIYGTAKANTLSLLDPIHNQGIILATGSFRTSPVTSILCNVGEPHLQIIRNINTMKYMIKISNQPKHISSSNFHQHFQNTKAQTPSKILENFNRIKKNINLNIDLTNKSPFPIQAPWTWSPDIDMDLLKYNKKTTYT
;
A
#
# COMPACT_ATOMS: atom_id res chain seq x y z
N MET A 1 -40.67 10.22 12.38
CA MET A 1 -39.46 10.17 11.54
C MET A 1 -38.36 10.90 12.27
N THR A 2 -37.25 10.26 12.61
CA THR A 2 -36.08 10.95 13.17
C THR A 2 -35.36 11.70 12.05
N PRO A 3 -35.00 12.98 12.24
CA PRO A 3 -34.26 13.73 11.23
C PRO A 3 -32.85 13.13 11.05
N LEU A 4 -32.42 13.00 9.81
CA LEU A 4 -31.05 12.57 9.48
C LEU A 4 -30.05 13.66 9.91
N ASN A 5 -29.15 13.31 10.81
CA ASN A 5 -28.06 14.19 11.21
C ASN A 5 -27.01 14.28 10.11
N PHE A 6 -26.83 15.47 9.53
CA PHE A 6 -25.71 15.74 8.63
C PHE A 6 -24.41 15.74 9.42
N SER A 7 -23.40 15.03 8.91
CA SER A 7 -22.06 15.01 9.49
C SER A 7 -21.03 15.32 8.42
N ASP A 8 -20.05 16.17 8.75
CA ASP A 8 -18.99 16.59 7.82
C ASP A 8 -18.00 15.46 7.46
N ASN A 9 -18.07 14.35 8.20
CA ASN A 9 -17.19 13.19 8.03
C ASN A 9 -18.01 11.92 7.83
N LEU A 10 -17.85 11.28 6.68
CA LEU A 10 -18.52 10.03 6.35
C LEU A 10 -17.54 8.86 6.46
N ARG A 11 -17.94 7.76 7.10
CA ARG A 11 -17.13 6.53 7.19
C ARG A 11 -17.64 5.48 6.22
N ILE A 12 -16.82 5.11 5.24
CA ILE A 12 -17.12 4.04 4.27
C ILE A 12 -15.94 3.07 4.26
N LEU A 13 -16.21 1.76 4.43
CA LEU A 13 -15.19 0.71 4.42
C LEU A 13 -13.97 1.06 5.29
N GLY A 14 -14.19 1.57 6.49
CA GLY A 14 -13.10 1.94 7.41
C GLY A 14 -12.36 3.25 7.10
N LEU A 15 -12.52 3.81 5.90
CA LEU A 15 -11.98 5.13 5.52
C LEU A 15 -12.91 6.25 5.97
N ILE A 16 -12.34 7.41 6.28
CA ILE A 16 -13.10 8.60 6.71
C ILE A 16 -12.93 9.67 5.63
N PHE A 17 -14.05 10.05 5.02
CA PHE A 17 -14.14 11.04 3.97
C PHE A 17 -14.61 12.35 4.60
N ASP A 18 -13.79 13.39 4.52
CA ASP A 18 -14.21 14.75 4.85
C ASP A 18 -14.84 15.42 3.63
N HIS A 19 -15.70 16.42 3.84
CA HIS A 19 -16.35 17.16 2.74
C HIS A 19 -15.38 17.73 1.68
N LYS A 20 -14.11 17.97 2.06
CA LYS A 20 -13.04 18.48 1.18
C LYS A 20 -12.10 17.40 0.63
N LEU A 21 -12.29 16.13 1.00
CA LEU A 21 -11.37 15.03 0.70
C LEU A 21 -9.89 15.38 0.99
N SER A 22 -9.67 16.15 2.06
CA SER A 22 -8.33 16.51 2.52
C SER A 22 -7.64 15.38 3.26
N TRP A 23 -8.41 14.37 3.71
CA TRP A 23 -7.96 13.19 4.46
C TRP A 23 -7.35 13.49 5.82
N LYS A 24 -7.37 14.74 6.29
CA LYS A 24 -6.75 15.13 7.58
C LYS A 24 -7.33 14.34 8.75
N THR A 25 -8.66 14.24 8.82
CA THR A 25 -9.36 13.49 9.88
C THR A 25 -8.99 12.01 9.84
N HIS A 26 -8.97 11.43 8.63
CA HIS A 26 -8.59 10.04 8.43
C HIS A 26 -7.14 9.77 8.86
N ILE A 27 -6.18 10.57 8.40
CA ILE A 27 -4.76 10.40 8.72
C ILE A 27 -4.49 10.60 10.21
N LYS A 28 -5.16 11.54 10.88
CA LYS A 28 -5.07 11.70 12.34
C LYS A 28 -5.52 10.43 13.07
N LYS A 29 -6.66 9.86 12.68
CA LYS A 29 -7.17 8.60 13.24
C LYS A 29 -6.28 7.41 12.93
N LEU A 30 -5.73 7.35 11.71
CA LEU A 30 -4.80 6.32 11.29
C LEU A 30 -3.51 6.37 12.13
N LYS A 31 -2.99 7.59 12.36
CA LYS A 31 -1.84 7.83 13.24
C LYS A 31 -2.09 7.35 14.67
N THR A 32 -3.21 7.73 15.28
CA THR A 32 -3.52 7.28 16.66
C THR A 32 -3.67 5.76 16.74
N SER A 33 -4.32 5.15 15.75
CA SER A 33 -4.46 3.68 15.67
C SER A 33 -3.10 2.97 15.55
N CYS A 34 -2.21 3.48 14.69
CA CYS A 34 -0.87 2.92 14.54
C CYS A 34 -0.01 3.14 15.80
N MET A 35 -0.15 4.28 16.48
CA MET A 35 0.57 4.56 17.71
C MET A 35 0.18 3.57 18.83
N GLY A 36 -1.10 3.23 18.94
CA GLY A 36 -1.56 2.19 19.85
C GLY A 36 -0.96 0.82 19.53
N ARG A 37 -0.96 0.42 18.25
CA ARG A 37 -0.37 -0.87 17.80
C ARG A 37 1.14 -0.94 17.99
N ARG A 38 1.85 0.18 17.86
CA ARG A 38 3.30 0.25 18.11
C ARG A 38 3.67 -0.13 19.54
N ASN A 39 2.80 0.13 20.52
CA ASN A 39 3.07 -0.27 21.90
C ASN A 39 3.22 -1.80 22.04
N ILE A 40 2.54 -2.59 21.21
CA ILE A 40 2.68 -4.05 21.18
C ILE A 40 4.11 -4.45 20.78
N ILE A 41 4.67 -3.80 19.75
CA ILE A 41 6.06 -4.04 19.32
C ILE A 41 7.02 -3.65 20.45
N LYS A 42 6.78 -2.50 21.09
CA LYS A 42 7.59 -2.02 22.22
C LYS A 42 7.57 -2.98 23.41
N THR A 43 6.43 -3.59 23.72
CA THR A 43 6.35 -4.59 24.80
C THR A 43 7.09 -5.86 24.43
N LEU A 44 6.96 -6.32 23.18
CA LEU A 44 7.63 -7.55 22.70
C LEU A 44 9.15 -7.39 22.56
N SER A 45 9.63 -6.18 22.23
CA SER A 45 11.06 -5.89 22.08
C SER A 45 11.82 -5.82 23.41
N ASN A 46 11.12 -5.59 24.52
CA ASN A 46 11.72 -5.32 25.83
C ASN A 46 11.80 -6.56 26.76
N LEU A 47 11.26 -7.70 26.36
CA LEU A 47 11.25 -8.90 27.20
C LEU A 47 12.66 -9.51 27.26
N SER A 48 13.07 -10.00 28.43
CA SER A 48 14.38 -10.65 28.66
C SER A 48 14.57 -11.95 27.85
N TRP A 49 13.50 -12.45 27.24
CA TRP A 49 13.43 -13.57 26.29
C TRP A 49 13.02 -13.06 24.90
N GLY A 50 13.56 -11.91 24.50
CA GLY A 50 13.15 -11.11 23.35
C GLY A 50 12.83 -11.91 22.08
N SER A 51 11.80 -11.45 21.35
CA SER A 51 11.45 -12.03 20.05
C SER A 51 12.55 -11.78 19.03
N ASP A 52 12.79 -12.75 18.13
CA ASP A 52 13.71 -12.59 17.01
C ASP A 52 13.39 -11.34 16.19
N GLN A 53 14.41 -10.67 15.68
CA GLN A 53 14.29 -9.44 14.88
C GLN A 53 13.35 -9.65 13.69
N ASN A 54 13.44 -10.79 13.00
CA ASN A 54 12.57 -11.06 11.86
C ASN A 54 11.11 -11.20 12.28
N SER A 55 10.87 -11.80 13.46
CA SER A 55 9.53 -11.91 14.04
C SER A 55 8.96 -10.54 14.39
N LEU A 56 9.75 -9.65 14.99
CA LEU A 56 9.32 -8.28 15.30
C LEU A 56 9.04 -7.46 14.03
N ILE A 57 9.87 -7.61 13.00
CA ILE A 57 9.66 -7.00 11.68
C ILE A 57 8.35 -7.52 11.05
N LEU A 58 8.09 -8.83 11.13
CA LEU A 58 6.86 -9.43 10.63
C LEU A 58 5.63 -8.88 11.37
N ILE A 59 5.69 -8.77 12.69
CA ILE A 59 4.62 -8.18 13.52
C ILE A 59 4.41 -6.71 13.17
N TYR A 60 5.49 -5.96 12.96
CA TYR A 60 5.42 -4.59 12.47
C TYR A 60 4.67 -4.50 11.14
N LYS A 61 5.03 -5.34 10.17
CA LYS A 61 4.40 -5.36 8.84
C LYS A 61 2.91 -5.71 8.95
N SER A 62 2.57 -6.70 9.77
CA SER A 62 1.20 -7.21 9.91
C SER A 62 0.27 -6.28 10.68
N LEU A 63 0.77 -5.52 11.66
CA LEU A 63 -0.05 -4.64 12.50
C LEU A 63 -0.08 -3.19 12.02
N ILE A 64 1.07 -2.63 11.64
CA ILE A 64 1.19 -1.20 11.34
C ILE A 64 1.19 -0.98 9.84
N LEU A 65 2.09 -1.65 9.12
CA LEU A 65 2.25 -1.41 7.68
C LEU A 65 1.00 -1.83 6.89
N SER A 66 0.37 -2.95 7.25
CA SER A 66 -0.91 -3.39 6.67
C SER A 66 -2.01 -2.33 6.84
N LEU A 67 -2.09 -1.70 8.01
CA LEU A 67 -3.09 -0.68 8.34
C LEU A 67 -2.82 0.61 7.58
N MET A 68 -1.56 1.02 7.44
CA MET A 68 -1.19 2.16 6.60
C MET A 68 -1.46 1.86 5.13
N ASN A 69 -1.13 0.67 4.63
CA ASN A 69 -1.37 0.30 3.24
C ASN A 69 -2.86 0.21 2.89
N TYR A 70 -3.71 -0.05 3.88
CA TYR A 70 -5.15 -0.06 3.70
C TYR A 70 -5.67 1.31 3.23
N GLY A 71 -6.23 1.35 2.02
CA GLY A 71 -6.77 2.57 1.43
C GLY A 71 -5.72 3.58 0.99
N SER A 72 -4.43 3.20 0.93
CA SER A 72 -3.33 4.08 0.54
C SER A 72 -3.45 4.64 -0.88
N VAL A 73 -4.16 3.92 -1.76
CA VAL A 73 -4.52 4.37 -3.12
C VAL A 73 -5.48 5.56 -3.08
N ILE A 74 -6.39 5.58 -2.10
CA ILE A 74 -7.45 6.57 -1.96
C ILE A 74 -6.92 7.79 -1.20
N TYR A 75 -6.50 7.61 0.05
CA TYR A 75 -6.00 8.72 0.87
C TYR A 75 -4.63 9.22 0.37
N GLY A 76 -3.90 8.46 -0.45
CA GLY A 76 -2.62 8.86 -1.05
C GLY A 76 -2.72 10.11 -1.95
N THR A 77 -3.94 10.53 -2.28
CA THR A 77 -4.26 11.80 -2.94
C THR A 77 -4.14 13.03 -2.04
N ALA A 78 -3.97 12.84 -0.72
CA ALA A 78 -3.81 13.93 0.22
C ALA A 78 -2.55 14.76 -0.04
N LYS A 79 -2.50 15.97 0.54
CA LYS A 79 -1.32 16.84 0.48
C LYS A 79 -0.13 16.17 1.15
N ALA A 80 1.08 16.39 0.63
CA ALA A 80 2.32 15.81 1.16
C ALA A 80 2.49 16.06 2.66
N ASN A 81 2.22 17.29 3.14
CA ASN A 81 2.31 17.64 4.57
C ASN A 81 1.33 16.84 5.46
N THR A 82 0.20 16.38 4.91
CA THR A 82 -0.73 15.54 5.67
C THR A 82 -0.24 14.10 5.69
N LEU A 83 0.29 13.60 4.57
CA LEU A 83 0.83 12.26 4.46
C LEU A 83 2.10 12.05 5.29
N SER A 84 2.96 13.06 5.37
CA SER A 84 4.20 13.01 6.15
C SER A 84 3.99 12.83 7.66
N LEU A 85 2.76 13.02 8.15
CA LEU A 85 2.40 12.72 9.55
C LEU A 85 2.52 11.23 9.90
N LEU A 86 2.50 10.34 8.90
CA LEU A 86 2.63 8.89 9.09
C LEU A 86 4.10 8.43 9.11
N ASP A 87 5.00 9.15 8.45
CA ASP A 87 6.41 8.75 8.30
C ASP A 87 7.12 8.53 9.65
N PRO A 88 6.93 9.38 10.69
CA PRO A 88 7.53 9.14 12.00
C PRO A 88 7.09 7.83 12.64
N ILE A 89 5.85 7.39 12.40
CA ILE A 89 5.31 6.16 13.00
C ILE A 89 5.90 4.93 12.31
N HIS A 90 6.02 4.98 10.98
CA HIS A 90 6.68 3.94 10.20
C HIS A 90 8.14 3.80 10.62
N ASN A 91 8.89 4.89 10.65
CA ASN A 91 10.29 4.90 11.03
C ASN A 91 10.48 4.38 12.48
N GLN A 92 9.68 4.88 13.42
CA GLN A 92 9.76 4.44 14.81
C GLN A 92 9.33 2.98 15.01
N GLY A 93 8.39 2.47 14.21
CA GLY A 93 7.99 1.07 14.23
C GLY A 93 9.13 0.16 13.79
N ILE A 94 9.83 0.51 12.70
CA ILE A 94 10.96 -0.25 12.17
C ILE A 94 12.18 -0.15 13.11
N ILE A 95 12.48 1.03 13.65
CA ILE A 95 13.56 1.19 14.65
C ILE A 95 13.32 0.27 15.85
N LEU A 96 12.09 0.23 16.38
CA LEU A 96 11.75 -0.66 17.50
C LEU A 96 11.86 -2.14 17.10
N ALA A 97 11.37 -2.51 15.92
CA ALA A 97 11.41 -3.89 15.46
C ALA A 97 12.82 -4.40 15.18
N THR A 98 13.74 -3.51 14.77
CA THR A 98 15.15 -3.84 14.51
C THR A 98 16.05 -3.71 15.73
N GLY A 99 15.58 -3.10 16.82
CA GLY A 99 16.43 -2.77 17.96
C GLY A 99 17.52 -1.72 17.65
N SER A 100 17.40 -1.00 16.52
CA SER A 100 18.39 0.00 16.10
C SER A 100 18.43 1.21 17.03
N PHE A 101 19.55 1.94 17.05
CA PHE A 101 19.63 3.20 17.77
C PHE A 101 18.64 4.22 17.21
N ARG A 102 18.06 5.05 18.09
CA ARG A 102 17.12 6.11 17.69
C ARG A 102 17.75 7.18 16.79
N THR A 103 19.06 7.31 16.85
CA THR A 103 19.88 8.25 16.07
C THR A 103 20.36 7.67 14.74
N SER A 104 20.15 6.37 14.50
CA SER A 104 20.57 5.73 13.25
C SER A 104 19.81 6.34 12.05
N PRO A 105 20.49 6.59 10.92
CA PRO A 105 19.85 7.12 9.72
C PRO A 105 18.73 6.20 9.22
N VAL A 106 17.52 6.76 9.03
CA VAL A 106 16.32 6.00 8.61
C VAL A 106 16.55 5.22 7.32
N THR A 107 17.24 5.83 6.35
CA THR A 107 17.56 5.21 5.05
C THR A 107 18.39 3.94 5.20
N SER A 108 19.36 3.94 6.12
CA SER A 108 20.20 2.78 6.41
C SER A 108 19.39 1.63 7.00
N ILE A 109 18.52 1.94 7.97
CA ILE A 109 17.65 0.94 8.61
C ILE A 109 16.67 0.32 7.59
N LEU A 110 16.06 1.16 6.75
CA LEU A 110 15.14 0.72 5.70
C LEU A 110 15.84 -0.19 4.69
N CYS A 111 17.07 0.15 4.29
CA CYS A 111 17.89 -0.68 3.42
C CYS A 111 18.18 -2.05 4.07
N ASN A 112 18.59 -2.06 5.34
CA ASN A 112 18.88 -3.29 6.09
C ASN A 112 17.67 -4.22 6.21
N VAL A 113 16.46 -3.67 6.37
CA VAL A 113 15.21 -4.44 6.48
C VAL A 113 14.63 -4.80 5.11
N GLY A 114 15.11 -4.18 4.02
CA GLY A 114 14.55 -4.33 2.68
C GLY A 114 13.17 -3.70 2.52
N GLU A 115 12.85 -2.65 3.29
CA GLU A 115 11.56 -1.96 3.23
C GLU A 115 11.70 -0.55 2.64
N PRO A 116 10.88 -0.15 1.66
CA PRO A 116 10.95 1.19 1.09
C PRO A 116 10.18 2.23 1.94
N HIS A 117 10.47 3.51 1.73
CA HIS A 117 9.72 4.59 2.36
C HIS A 117 8.21 4.53 2.03
N LEU A 118 7.36 4.96 2.96
CA LEU A 118 5.90 4.98 2.79
C LEU A 118 5.43 5.65 1.50
N GLN A 119 6.08 6.72 1.05
CA GLN A 119 5.72 7.39 -0.20
C GLN A 119 5.89 6.45 -1.40
N ILE A 120 6.96 5.67 -1.43
CA ILE A 120 7.25 4.70 -2.50
C ILE A 120 6.19 3.59 -2.45
N ILE A 121 5.87 3.07 -1.26
CA ILE A 121 4.82 2.05 -1.10
C ILE A 121 3.47 2.56 -1.62
N ARG A 122 3.10 3.79 -1.27
CA ARG A 122 1.87 4.45 -1.75
C ARG A 122 1.85 4.59 -3.26
N ASN A 123 2.98 4.98 -3.86
CA ASN A 123 3.12 5.06 -5.31
C ASN A 123 2.96 3.69 -5.96
N ILE A 124 3.64 2.65 -5.46
CA ILE A 124 3.54 1.27 -5.96
C ILE A 124 2.10 0.78 -5.89
N ASN A 125 1.41 0.98 -4.76
CA ASN A 125 0.01 0.58 -4.61
C ASN A 125 -0.92 1.30 -5.60
N THR A 126 -0.68 2.60 -5.83
CA THR A 126 -1.42 3.39 -6.82
C THR A 126 -1.18 2.88 -8.24
N MET A 127 0.06 2.59 -8.60
CA MET A 127 0.43 2.03 -9.91
C MET A 127 -0.22 0.66 -10.14
N LYS A 128 -0.10 -0.25 -9.17
CA LYS A 128 -0.71 -1.59 -9.22
C LYS A 128 -2.22 -1.50 -9.43
N TYR A 129 -2.89 -0.61 -8.70
CA TYR A 129 -4.32 -0.39 -8.83
C TYR A 129 -4.70 0.10 -10.23
N MET A 130 -3.95 1.05 -10.77
CA MET A 130 -4.21 1.62 -12.09
C MET A 130 -4.03 0.61 -13.21
N ILE A 131 -2.94 -0.17 -13.17
CA ILE A 131 -2.68 -1.25 -14.13
C ILE A 131 -3.77 -2.33 -14.03
N LYS A 132 -4.21 -2.65 -12.81
CA LYS A 132 -5.29 -3.62 -12.61
C LYS A 132 -6.58 -3.16 -13.29
N ILE A 133 -6.97 -1.90 -13.14
CA ILE A 133 -8.21 -1.40 -13.74
C ILE A 133 -8.08 -1.23 -15.25
N SER A 134 -6.94 -0.79 -15.77
CA SER A 134 -6.75 -0.68 -17.23
C SER A 134 -6.90 -2.04 -17.93
N ASN A 135 -6.52 -3.12 -17.25
CA ASN A 135 -6.66 -4.48 -17.76
C ASN A 135 -8.07 -5.07 -17.58
N GLN A 136 -8.98 -4.39 -16.88
CA GLN A 136 -10.35 -4.85 -16.61
C GLN A 136 -11.38 -3.94 -17.30
N PRO A 137 -11.73 -4.19 -18.58
CA PRO A 137 -12.62 -3.31 -19.33
C PRO A 137 -14.02 -3.19 -18.71
N LYS A 138 -14.51 -4.23 -18.02
CA LYS A 138 -15.81 -4.26 -17.33
C LYS A 138 -15.78 -3.67 -15.91
N HIS A 139 -14.67 -3.08 -15.46
CA HIS A 139 -14.58 -2.51 -14.11
C HIS A 139 -15.47 -1.28 -13.97
N ILE A 140 -16.15 -1.08 -12.83
CA ILE A 140 -17.07 0.04 -12.61
C ILE A 140 -16.41 1.42 -12.82
N SER A 141 -15.12 1.51 -12.52
CA SER A 141 -14.34 2.73 -12.72
C SER A 141 -13.73 2.85 -14.11
N SER A 142 -13.84 1.86 -15.00
CA SER A 142 -13.21 1.87 -16.34
C SER A 142 -13.67 3.06 -17.18
N SER A 143 -14.96 3.41 -17.10
CA SER A 143 -15.57 4.57 -17.76
C SER A 143 -15.06 5.91 -17.21
N ASN A 144 -14.77 6.00 -15.91
CA ASN A 144 -14.24 7.21 -15.27
C ASN A 144 -12.79 7.53 -15.70
N PHE A 145 -12.08 6.57 -16.32
CA PHE A 145 -10.75 6.80 -16.91
C PHE A 145 -10.83 7.38 -18.33
N HIS A 146 -11.99 7.34 -18.99
CA HIS A 146 -12.17 7.93 -20.32
C HIS A 146 -12.54 9.42 -20.21
N GLN A 147 -11.55 10.26 -20.56
CA GLN A 147 -11.56 11.65 -21.07
C GLN A 147 -12.48 12.75 -20.49
N HIS A 148 -13.67 12.46 -19.96
CA HIS A 148 -14.68 13.49 -19.66
C HIS A 148 -14.41 14.34 -18.41
N PHE A 149 -13.36 14.05 -17.64
CA PHE A 149 -13.01 14.80 -16.43
C PHE A 149 -11.72 15.64 -16.54
N GLN A 150 -11.18 15.82 -17.74
CA GLN A 150 -9.95 16.60 -17.97
C GLN A 150 -10.16 18.13 -17.88
N ASN A 151 -11.41 18.61 -17.91
CA ASN A 151 -11.74 20.03 -17.99
C ASN A 151 -12.16 20.68 -16.65
N THR A 152 -11.35 20.54 -15.60
CA THR A 152 -11.52 21.42 -14.42
C THR A 152 -10.21 22.12 -14.09
N LYS A 153 -10.11 23.39 -14.47
CA LYS A 153 -9.08 24.37 -14.08
C LYS A 153 -9.03 24.65 -12.56
N ALA A 154 -9.78 23.90 -11.77
CA ALA A 154 -9.85 24.06 -10.32
C ALA A 154 -8.77 23.20 -9.65
N GLN A 155 -8.05 23.81 -8.70
CA GLN A 155 -7.19 23.16 -7.71
C GLN A 155 -8.03 22.21 -6.83
N THR A 156 -8.53 21.13 -7.42
CA THR A 156 -9.31 20.11 -6.73
C THR A 156 -8.34 19.14 -6.04
N PRO A 157 -8.76 18.47 -4.94
CA PRO A 157 -7.96 17.39 -4.37
C PRO A 157 -7.64 16.37 -5.47
N SER A 158 -6.35 16.08 -5.65
CA SER A 158 -5.88 15.32 -6.83
C SER A 158 -6.65 14.01 -6.95
N LYS A 159 -7.30 13.76 -8.08
CA LYS A 159 -7.99 12.48 -8.31
C LYS A 159 -6.96 11.35 -8.30
N ILE A 160 -7.39 10.11 -8.05
CA ILE A 160 -6.47 8.95 -8.06
C ILE A 160 -5.72 8.86 -9.40
N LEU A 161 -6.41 9.14 -10.52
CA LEU A 161 -5.81 9.18 -11.86
C LEU A 161 -4.79 10.31 -12.03
N GLU A 162 -5.06 11.49 -11.49
CA GLU A 162 -4.13 12.62 -11.55
C GLU A 162 -2.88 12.34 -10.72
N ASN A 163 -3.05 11.75 -9.53
CA ASN A 163 -1.94 11.29 -8.72
C ASN A 163 -1.10 10.24 -9.47
N PHE A 164 -1.75 9.28 -10.15
CA PHE A 164 -1.06 8.33 -11.01
C PHE A 164 -0.29 9.01 -12.15
N ASN A 165 -0.88 9.96 -12.87
CA ASN A 165 -0.20 10.69 -13.94
C ASN A 165 1.02 11.46 -13.42
N ARG A 166 0.90 12.07 -12.23
CA ARG A 166 2.02 12.72 -11.54
C ARG A 166 3.13 11.72 -11.20
N ILE A 167 2.77 10.55 -10.66
CA ILE A 167 3.73 9.48 -10.36
C ILE A 167 4.41 8.98 -11.64
N LYS A 168 3.64 8.69 -12.70
CA LYS A 168 4.14 8.26 -14.01
C LYS A 168 5.14 9.27 -14.58
N LYS A 169 4.81 10.56 -14.53
CA LYS A 169 5.70 11.65 -14.94
C LYS A 169 6.98 11.70 -14.11
N ASN A 170 6.88 11.57 -12.79
CA ASN A 170 8.03 11.65 -11.89
C ASN A 170 9.02 10.48 -12.07
N ILE A 171 8.54 9.28 -12.41
CA ILE A 171 9.40 8.09 -12.59
C ILE A 171 9.84 7.96 -14.06
N ASN A 172 9.43 8.86 -14.95
CA ASN A 172 9.69 8.79 -16.40
C ASN A 172 9.35 7.41 -17.01
N LEU A 173 8.29 6.77 -16.50
CA LEU A 173 7.91 5.43 -16.94
C LEU A 173 7.00 5.52 -18.16
N ASN A 174 7.47 5.02 -19.30
CA ASN A 174 6.63 4.83 -20.48
C ASN A 174 5.84 3.52 -20.37
N ILE A 175 4.95 3.44 -19.38
CA ILE A 175 4.00 2.31 -19.29
C ILE A 175 2.89 2.58 -20.29
N ASP A 176 2.94 1.87 -21.40
CA ASP A 176 1.81 1.66 -22.29
C ASP A 176 0.80 0.77 -21.55
N LEU A 177 -0.26 1.40 -21.03
CA LEU A 177 -1.41 0.71 -20.39
C LEU A 177 -2.20 -0.15 -21.41
N THR A 178 -1.73 -0.23 -22.65
CA THR A 178 -2.32 -0.92 -23.80
C THR A 178 -1.93 -2.39 -23.88
N ASN A 179 -0.84 -2.82 -23.21
CA ASN A 179 -0.46 -4.23 -23.12
C ASN A 179 -1.34 -4.95 -22.09
N LYS A 180 -2.59 -5.18 -22.47
CA LYS A 180 -3.51 -6.05 -21.73
C LYS A 180 -2.89 -7.45 -21.73
N SER A 181 -2.30 -7.84 -20.61
CA SER A 181 -2.12 -9.28 -20.37
C SER A 181 -3.53 -9.89 -20.41
N PRO A 182 -3.82 -10.82 -21.34
CA PRO A 182 -5.14 -11.38 -21.44
C PRO A 182 -5.44 -12.07 -20.11
N PHE A 183 -6.46 -11.61 -19.40
CA PHE A 183 -6.98 -12.42 -18.31
C PHE A 183 -7.48 -13.72 -18.94
N PRO A 184 -6.99 -14.88 -18.48
CA PRO A 184 -7.41 -16.15 -19.03
C PRO A 184 -8.93 -16.27 -18.84
N ILE A 185 -9.63 -16.47 -19.96
CA ILE A 185 -11.09 -16.59 -19.97
C ILE A 185 -11.52 -17.87 -19.23
N GLN A 186 -10.64 -18.87 -19.24
CA GLN A 186 -10.83 -20.14 -18.55
C GLN A 186 -10.17 -20.14 -17.18
N ALA A 187 -10.83 -20.77 -16.22
CA ALA A 187 -10.32 -20.90 -14.88
C ALA A 187 -9.05 -21.77 -14.83
N PRO A 188 -8.10 -21.52 -13.90
CA PRO A 188 -6.81 -22.21 -13.88
C PRO A 188 -6.90 -23.74 -13.80
N TRP A 189 -7.93 -24.28 -13.14
CA TRP A 189 -8.16 -25.72 -13.02
C TRP A 189 -8.64 -26.40 -14.31
N THR A 190 -8.96 -25.62 -15.35
CA THR A 190 -9.29 -26.15 -16.68
C THR A 190 -8.10 -26.15 -17.62
N TRP A 191 -6.96 -25.60 -17.20
CA TRP A 191 -5.76 -25.60 -18.03
C TRP A 191 -5.14 -26.99 -18.02
N SER A 192 -4.75 -27.45 -19.21
CA SER A 192 -3.88 -28.61 -19.40
C SER A 192 -2.47 -28.09 -19.73
N PRO A 193 -1.69 -27.65 -18.71
CA PRO A 193 -0.33 -27.20 -18.97
C PRO A 193 0.50 -28.36 -19.55
N ASP A 194 1.39 -28.05 -20.48
CA ASP A 194 2.44 -28.99 -20.87
C ASP A 194 3.36 -29.16 -19.66
N ILE A 195 3.25 -30.30 -18.99
CA ILE A 195 4.05 -30.61 -17.80
C ILE A 195 5.38 -31.16 -18.30
N ASP A 196 6.44 -30.36 -18.19
CA ASP A 196 7.79 -30.86 -18.39
C ASP A 196 8.17 -31.81 -17.24
N MET A 197 8.18 -33.10 -17.56
CA MET A 197 8.50 -34.19 -16.63
C MET A 197 9.96 -34.64 -16.73
N ASP A 198 10.82 -33.90 -17.45
CA ASP A 198 12.23 -34.27 -17.63
C ASP A 198 12.98 -34.41 -16.31
N LEU A 199 12.58 -33.66 -15.28
CA LEU A 199 13.17 -33.74 -13.95
C LEU A 199 12.82 -35.01 -13.17
N LEU A 200 11.79 -35.76 -13.57
CA LEU A 200 11.48 -37.07 -12.97
C LEU A 200 12.49 -38.15 -13.37
N LYS A 201 13.28 -37.92 -14.42
CA LYS A 201 14.31 -38.85 -14.88
C LYS A 201 15.48 -38.97 -13.88
N TYR A 202 15.63 -38.00 -12.97
CA TYR A 202 16.70 -37.99 -11.98
C TYR A 202 16.26 -38.62 -10.65
N ASN A 203 17.12 -39.48 -10.09
CA ASN A 203 16.85 -40.14 -8.81
C ASN A 203 16.98 -39.12 -7.66
N LYS A 204 15.93 -39.01 -6.84
CA LYS A 204 15.91 -38.10 -5.66
C LYS A 204 17.06 -38.33 -4.69
N LYS A 205 17.64 -39.54 -4.64
CA LYS A 205 18.75 -39.89 -3.76
C LYS A 205 20.11 -39.41 -4.25
N THR A 206 20.26 -39.09 -5.54
CA THR A 206 21.55 -38.68 -6.13
C THR A 206 21.69 -37.17 -6.24
N THR A 207 20.59 -36.43 -6.15
CA THR A 207 20.58 -34.96 -6.21
C THR A 207 20.75 -34.40 -4.80
N TYR A 208 21.98 -34.45 -4.29
CA TYR A 208 22.37 -33.74 -3.08
C TYR A 208 22.65 -32.27 -3.44
N THR A 209 21.80 -31.38 -2.94
CA THR A 209 22.13 -29.97 -2.68
C THR A 209 21.71 -29.65 -1.27
#